data_AF-A0A1F3VA23-F1
#
_entry.id   AF-A0A1F3VA23-F1
#
_cell.length_a   1.000
_cell.length_b   1.000
_cell.length_c   1.000
_cell.angle_alpha   90.00
_cell.angle_beta   90.00
_cell.angle_gamma   90.00
#
_symmetry.space_group_name_H-M   'P 1'
#
loop_
_entity.id
_entity.type
_entity.pdbx_description
1 polymer ?
#
loop_
_entity_poly.entity_id
_entity_poly.type
_entity_poly.pdbx_seq_one_letter_code
_entity_poly.pdbx_strand_id
1 'polypeptide(L)'
;MKPVVTSAKEAVLAIPKGQRIFIGSGAAIPQVLVDALTENKEHFLDNEVVQILTLGKAPFAQKGFEKHFRNNNFFIGANVREAVQEGRADFTPMFLSEVPALLKSKSFPIAAALVSVTPPDKNGMCSLGVSVDVVKSGLDSARIKIAQINTKMPRTFGDSLIPYKSFDYVVQAEQDIFELSESHLEIDADSEAIGKHIAGMIKDGDVLQTGIGSIPNAVLKNLTKKNDLGVHTEMFPDGLADLLKNGNITNKTKKILHGRCLTGFCMGTKKLYDFVHENPLIQFYPSEFTNDPFIIAQNDNMVSINSALQVDLTGQVCADSIGHKFYSGIGGQVDFIRGASRSKGGRAILALPSTAKNGAVSRIVADLLPGAGVVTSRGDVRYVVTEFGVAYLHGKTVRQRALELIQIAHPKFRDELLEFVKNHKYVYFDQRLLQRGANYPVDWELHGLFENKDCYLRPIKITDEKKLQDLFYSRFNDEEEVYESDLPSAFSRQGIQHFVNLDYKKEMAFGVFRHADFDSILVGFAYFSAFDDRSDGGEQVAEMNFMVDKNFRGRGIGKMLTQKLFAYAKTVKISKLHATVSADNLPMIHLLRGLGKETTNWKSSAVGNQVTFEYVLV
;
A
#
# COMPACT_ATOMS: atom_id res chain seq x y z
N MET A 1 14.68 -8.28 -44.08
CA MET A 1 16.08 -8.66 -44.39
C MET A 1 16.58 -9.58 -43.27
N LYS A 2 17.73 -10.26 -43.42
CA LYS A 2 18.36 -10.97 -42.29
C LYS A 2 19.17 -9.93 -41.47
N PRO A 3 19.19 -10.01 -40.13
CA PRO A 3 20.02 -9.11 -39.33
C PRO A 3 21.50 -9.33 -39.63
N VAL A 4 22.30 -8.27 -39.43
CA VAL A 4 23.76 -8.34 -39.51
C VAL A 4 24.28 -8.93 -38.20
N VAL A 5 24.87 -10.12 -38.25
CA VAL A 5 25.54 -10.73 -37.10
C VAL A 5 26.95 -10.17 -37.01
N THR A 6 27.30 -9.52 -35.90
CA THR A 6 28.49 -8.67 -35.81
C THR A 6 29.01 -8.59 -34.36
N SER A 7 30.16 -7.98 -34.14
CA SER A 7 30.67 -7.71 -32.79
C SER A 7 29.88 -6.59 -32.08
N ALA A 8 29.94 -6.54 -30.74
CA ALA A 8 29.31 -5.47 -29.97
C ALA A 8 29.77 -4.08 -30.41
N LYS A 9 31.07 -3.92 -30.67
CA LYS A 9 31.67 -2.70 -31.20
C LYS A 9 31.06 -2.27 -32.53
N GLU A 10 31.03 -3.16 -33.51
CA GLU A 10 30.49 -2.83 -34.84
C GLU A 10 28.99 -2.48 -34.78
N ALA A 11 28.22 -3.20 -33.96
CA ALA A 11 26.80 -2.90 -33.76
C ALA A 11 26.58 -1.49 -33.20
N VAL A 12 27.31 -1.10 -32.14
CA VAL A 12 27.13 0.22 -31.52
C VAL A 12 27.66 1.36 -32.40
N LEU A 13 28.67 1.12 -33.23
CA LEU A 13 29.20 2.12 -34.17
C LEU A 13 28.21 2.47 -35.31
N ALA A 14 27.19 1.65 -35.54
CA ALA A 14 26.10 1.97 -36.47
C ALA A 14 25.18 3.09 -35.95
N ILE A 15 25.24 3.40 -34.65
CA ILE A 15 24.40 4.42 -34.02
C ILE A 15 24.93 5.82 -34.39
N PRO A 16 24.06 6.73 -34.89
CA PRO A 16 24.48 8.10 -35.21
C PRO A 16 24.81 8.95 -34.00
N LYS A 17 25.71 9.91 -34.18
CA LYS A 17 26.11 10.89 -33.16
C LYS A 17 24.96 11.84 -32.82
N GLY A 18 24.91 12.30 -31.58
CA GLY A 18 23.95 13.32 -31.12
C GLY A 18 22.48 12.87 -31.08
N GLN A 19 22.22 11.56 -31.18
CA GLN A 19 20.85 11.01 -31.21
C GLN A 19 20.53 10.16 -29.98
N ARG A 20 19.24 9.94 -29.75
CA ARG A 20 18.72 9.17 -28.61
C ARG A 20 18.95 7.68 -28.78
N ILE A 21 19.45 7.08 -27.70
CA ILE A 21 19.72 5.66 -27.57
C ILE A 21 18.86 5.14 -26.43
N PHE A 22 17.91 4.26 -26.72
CA PHE A 22 17.12 3.59 -25.71
C PHE A 22 17.83 2.32 -25.21
N ILE A 23 17.90 2.15 -23.88
CA ILE A 23 18.49 0.97 -23.24
C ILE A 23 17.40 0.13 -22.58
N GLY A 24 17.42 -1.19 -22.82
CA GLY A 24 16.55 -2.14 -22.13
C GLY A 24 16.61 -2.02 -20.61
N SER A 25 15.48 -2.25 -19.95
CA SER A 25 15.25 -1.97 -18.54
C SER A 25 15.64 -3.13 -17.60
N GLY A 26 15.53 -2.86 -16.31
CA GLY A 26 15.47 -3.83 -15.23
C GLY A 26 16.70 -4.75 -15.14
N ALA A 27 16.41 -6.03 -14.98
CA ALA A 27 17.43 -7.08 -14.95
C ALA A 27 17.91 -7.49 -16.36
N ALA A 28 17.23 -7.03 -17.41
CA ALA A 28 17.50 -7.36 -18.82
C ALA A 28 18.40 -6.33 -19.53
N ILE A 29 18.98 -5.36 -18.81
CA ILE A 29 19.93 -4.41 -19.40
C ILE A 29 21.05 -5.18 -20.17
N PRO A 30 21.29 -4.87 -21.46
CA PRO A 30 22.30 -5.54 -22.27
C PRO A 30 23.69 -4.96 -21.97
N GLN A 31 24.30 -5.42 -20.87
CA GLN A 31 25.54 -4.86 -20.34
C GLN A 31 26.68 -4.93 -21.35
N VAL A 32 26.77 -5.98 -22.17
CA VAL A 32 27.84 -6.10 -23.19
C VAL A 32 27.72 -5.00 -24.24
N LEU A 33 26.50 -4.65 -24.65
CA LEU A 33 26.26 -3.53 -25.56
C LEU A 33 26.49 -2.18 -24.90
N VAL A 34 26.11 -2.04 -23.62
CA VAL A 34 26.36 -0.82 -22.82
C VAL A 34 27.86 -0.58 -22.63
N ASP A 35 28.62 -1.62 -22.33
CA ASP A 35 30.07 -1.54 -22.17
C ASP A 35 30.71 -1.15 -23.51
N ALA A 36 30.30 -1.80 -24.61
CA ALA A 36 30.78 -1.44 -25.95
C ALA A 36 30.48 0.02 -26.34
N LEU A 37 29.32 0.58 -25.96
CA LEU A 37 29.03 2.00 -26.16
C LEU A 37 30.10 2.88 -25.47
N THR A 38 30.41 2.56 -24.22
CA THR A 38 31.31 3.37 -23.39
C THR A 38 32.79 3.19 -23.72
N GLU A 39 33.20 1.99 -24.11
CA GLU A 39 34.55 1.70 -24.61
C GLU A 39 34.85 2.42 -25.93
N ASN A 40 33.81 2.67 -26.74
CA ASN A 40 33.90 3.37 -28.02
C ASN A 40 33.39 4.82 -27.93
N LYS A 41 33.46 5.45 -26.74
CA LYS A 41 32.93 6.80 -26.48
C LYS A 41 33.35 7.87 -27.49
N GLU A 42 34.55 7.79 -28.07
CA GLU A 42 35.06 8.78 -29.05
C GLU A 42 34.25 8.81 -30.36
N HIS A 43 33.49 7.75 -30.66
CA HIS A 43 32.52 7.79 -31.75
C HIS A 43 31.35 8.71 -31.43
N PHE A 44 30.97 8.82 -30.17
CA PHE A 44 29.79 9.53 -29.69
C PHE A 44 30.13 10.96 -29.26
N LEU A 45 29.20 11.86 -29.53
CA LEU A 45 29.25 13.26 -29.12
C LEU A 45 27.82 13.70 -28.86
N ASP A 46 27.53 14.09 -27.62
CA ASP A 46 26.21 14.57 -27.19
C ASP A 46 25.05 13.59 -27.44
N ASN A 47 25.32 12.28 -27.37
CA ASN A 47 24.26 11.27 -27.51
C ASN A 47 23.42 11.21 -26.22
N GLU A 48 22.11 11.24 -26.37
CA GLU A 48 21.21 11.11 -25.21
C GLU A 48 20.92 9.62 -24.95
N VAL A 49 21.24 9.12 -23.76
CA VAL A 49 20.90 7.76 -23.34
C VAL A 49 19.60 7.79 -22.57
N VAL A 50 18.55 7.19 -23.12
CA VAL A 50 17.21 7.13 -22.54
C VAL A 50 17.02 5.79 -21.86
N GLN A 51 16.64 5.81 -20.59
CA GLN A 51 16.39 4.59 -19.83
C GLN A 51 15.35 4.76 -18.71
N ILE A 52 15.04 3.64 -18.08
CA ILE A 52 14.28 3.55 -16.84
C ILE A 52 15.16 2.86 -15.77
N LEU A 53 14.58 2.30 -14.70
CA LEU A 53 15.27 1.52 -13.68
C LEU A 53 16.04 0.35 -14.32
N THR A 54 17.32 0.22 -14.01
CA THR A 54 18.20 -0.88 -14.44
C THR A 54 19.04 -1.37 -13.26
N LEU A 55 19.32 -2.67 -13.16
CA LEU A 55 20.20 -3.25 -12.12
C LEU A 55 21.69 -3.21 -12.50
N GLY A 56 21.99 -3.15 -13.80
CA GLY A 56 23.36 -3.14 -14.33
C GLY A 56 24.11 -1.82 -14.12
N LYS A 57 25.37 -1.81 -14.54
CA LYS A 57 26.21 -0.61 -14.50
C LYS A 57 25.75 0.36 -15.57
N ALA A 58 25.88 1.66 -15.28
CA ALA A 58 25.68 2.73 -16.25
C ALA A 58 26.96 3.56 -16.42
N PRO A 59 28.03 3.02 -17.06
CA PRO A 59 29.31 3.72 -17.13
C PRO A 59 29.21 5.05 -17.91
N PHE A 60 28.28 5.15 -18.86
CA PHE A 60 27.97 6.38 -19.59
C PHE A 60 27.49 7.53 -18.70
N ALA A 61 27.03 7.24 -17.48
CA ALA A 61 26.61 8.24 -16.50
C ALA A 61 27.71 8.56 -15.47
N GLN A 62 28.95 8.08 -15.64
CA GLN A 62 30.07 8.42 -14.76
C GLN A 62 30.73 9.76 -15.15
N LYS A 63 31.51 10.32 -14.23
CA LYS A 63 32.29 11.55 -14.47
C LYS A 63 33.29 11.32 -15.61
N GLY A 64 33.41 12.28 -16.52
CA GLY A 64 34.28 12.21 -17.70
C GLY A 64 33.60 11.67 -18.97
N PHE A 65 32.32 11.30 -18.92
CA PHE A 65 31.53 10.88 -20.08
C PHE A 65 30.57 11.94 -20.61
N GLU A 66 30.47 13.10 -19.94
CA GLU A 66 29.45 14.14 -20.20
C GLU A 66 29.54 14.74 -21.61
N LYS A 67 30.75 14.76 -22.21
CA LYS A 67 30.94 15.18 -23.60
C LYS A 67 30.30 14.21 -24.60
N HIS A 68 30.22 12.94 -24.25
CA HIS A 68 29.80 11.86 -25.13
C HIS A 68 28.35 11.50 -24.92
N PHE A 69 27.91 11.45 -23.67
CA PHE A 69 26.58 11.00 -23.29
C PHE A 69 25.91 11.93 -22.28
N ARG A 70 24.61 12.16 -22.51
CA ARG A 70 23.70 12.74 -21.52
C ARG A 70 22.60 11.73 -21.22
N ASN A 71 22.50 11.29 -19.97
CA ASN A 71 21.49 10.31 -19.59
C ASN A 71 20.17 11.00 -19.25
N ASN A 72 19.06 10.56 -19.83
CA ASN A 72 17.70 10.96 -19.49
C ASN A 72 16.90 9.77 -18.94
N ASN A 73 16.45 9.90 -17.69
CA ASN A 73 15.84 8.81 -16.94
C ASN A 73 14.34 9.05 -16.74
N PHE A 74 13.50 8.07 -17.09
CA PHE A 74 12.09 8.05 -16.66
C PHE A 74 11.92 7.52 -15.23
N PHE A 75 12.93 6.80 -14.73
CA PHE A 75 13.02 6.36 -13.34
C PHE A 75 14.49 6.22 -12.94
N ILE A 76 14.86 6.76 -11.77
CA ILE A 76 16.26 6.81 -11.34
C ILE A 76 16.63 5.55 -10.54
N GLY A 77 17.58 4.79 -11.07
CA GLY A 77 18.23 3.69 -10.36
C GLY A 77 19.39 4.15 -9.48
N ALA A 78 19.84 3.30 -8.55
CA ALA A 78 20.99 3.58 -7.70
C ALA A 78 22.28 3.87 -8.51
N ASN A 79 22.42 3.21 -9.66
CA ASN A 79 23.54 3.33 -10.58
C ASN A 79 23.68 4.72 -11.25
N VAL A 80 22.62 5.54 -11.27
CA VAL A 80 22.59 6.86 -11.94
C VAL A 80 22.13 8.00 -11.06
N ARG A 81 21.67 7.71 -9.83
CA ARG A 81 21.15 8.70 -8.88
C ARG A 81 22.13 9.83 -8.59
N GLU A 82 23.40 9.50 -8.35
CA GLU A 82 24.43 10.51 -8.11
C GLU A 82 24.58 11.44 -9.32
N ALA A 83 24.57 10.90 -10.53
CA ALA A 83 24.68 11.69 -11.76
C ALA A 83 23.53 12.69 -11.93
N VAL A 84 22.31 12.28 -11.60
CA VAL A 84 21.15 13.19 -11.62
C VAL A 84 21.30 14.27 -10.55
N GLN A 85 21.68 13.91 -9.33
CA GLN A 85 21.83 14.87 -8.22
C GLN A 85 22.98 15.86 -8.43
N GLU A 86 23.99 15.51 -9.23
CA GLU A 86 25.09 16.40 -9.63
C GLU A 86 24.80 17.19 -10.93
N GLY A 87 23.62 17.02 -11.55
CA GLY A 87 23.24 17.72 -12.79
C GLY A 87 23.90 17.18 -14.07
N ARG A 88 24.57 16.02 -13.99
CA ARG A 88 25.21 15.34 -15.13
C ARG A 88 24.23 14.51 -15.94
N ALA A 89 23.09 14.14 -15.35
CA ALA A 89 22.00 13.42 -15.98
C ALA A 89 20.66 14.11 -15.70
N ASP A 90 19.68 13.84 -16.54
CA ASP A 90 18.32 14.35 -16.46
C ASP A 90 17.35 13.32 -15.88
N PHE A 91 16.26 13.85 -15.33
CA PHE A 91 15.09 13.08 -14.91
C PHE A 91 13.87 13.66 -15.61
N THR A 92 13.17 12.82 -16.39
CA THR A 92 11.89 13.17 -17.03
C THR A 92 10.74 12.57 -16.21
N PRO A 93 9.99 13.38 -15.44
CA PRO A 93 8.87 12.88 -14.66
C PRO A 93 7.69 12.52 -15.57
N MET A 94 7.34 11.23 -15.62
CA MET A 94 6.22 10.73 -16.41
C MET A 94 5.64 9.46 -15.76
N PHE A 95 4.33 9.25 -15.89
CA PHE A 95 3.70 7.97 -15.51
C PHE A 95 4.20 6.85 -16.41
N LEU A 96 4.39 5.66 -15.86
CA LEU A 96 4.94 4.55 -16.63
C LEU A 96 4.03 4.15 -17.80
N SER A 97 2.72 4.22 -17.61
CA SER A 97 1.70 4.01 -18.65
C SER A 97 1.81 4.98 -19.85
N GLU A 98 2.38 6.18 -19.66
CA GLU A 98 2.46 7.25 -20.67
C GLU A 98 3.79 7.27 -21.43
N VAL A 99 4.85 6.68 -20.87
CA VAL A 99 6.16 6.56 -21.53
C VAL A 99 6.06 5.93 -22.93
N PRO A 100 5.30 4.85 -23.15
CA PRO A 100 5.07 4.28 -24.48
C PRO A 100 4.53 5.27 -25.52
N ALA A 101 3.59 6.14 -25.13
CA ALA A 101 3.01 7.12 -26.05
C ALA A 101 4.05 8.16 -26.46
N LEU A 102 4.90 8.59 -25.52
CA LEU A 102 6.04 9.46 -25.81
C LEU A 102 7.04 8.78 -26.75
N LEU A 103 7.44 7.54 -26.48
CA LEU A 103 8.39 6.79 -27.32
C LEU A 103 7.89 6.60 -28.76
N LYS A 104 6.58 6.35 -28.92
CA LYS A 104 5.92 6.22 -30.24
C LYS A 104 5.69 7.58 -30.92
N SER A 105 5.85 8.68 -30.22
CA SER A 105 5.65 10.02 -30.76
C SER A 105 6.81 10.44 -31.68
N LYS A 106 6.50 11.26 -32.69
CA LYS A 106 7.54 11.85 -33.55
C LYS A 106 8.36 12.96 -32.85
N SER A 107 7.90 13.45 -31.70
CA SER A 107 8.60 14.46 -30.89
C SER A 107 9.76 13.91 -30.07
N PHE A 108 9.80 12.58 -29.86
CA PHE A 108 10.83 11.92 -29.08
C PHE A 108 11.48 10.76 -29.87
N PRO A 109 12.11 11.04 -31.03
CA PRO A 109 12.62 9.99 -31.90
C PRO A 109 13.76 9.22 -31.25
N ILE A 110 13.64 7.89 -31.23
CA ILE A 110 14.68 6.95 -30.79
C ILE A 110 15.48 6.49 -32.02
N ALA A 111 16.78 6.81 -32.04
CA ALA A 111 17.63 6.43 -33.15
C ALA A 111 18.04 4.95 -33.08
N ALA A 112 18.34 4.47 -31.88
CA ALA A 112 18.69 3.08 -31.65
C ALA A 112 18.09 2.56 -30.34
N ALA A 113 17.68 1.29 -30.32
CA ALA A 113 17.35 0.56 -29.11
C ALA A 113 18.30 -0.63 -28.94
N LEU A 114 18.86 -0.77 -27.74
CA LEU A 114 19.70 -1.92 -27.37
C LEU A 114 18.95 -2.77 -26.35
N VAL A 115 18.75 -4.04 -26.68
CA VAL A 115 17.98 -4.99 -25.86
C VAL A 115 18.71 -6.31 -25.70
N SER A 116 18.49 -6.99 -24.58
CA SER A 116 18.90 -8.38 -24.37
C SER A 116 17.71 -9.30 -24.63
N VAL A 117 17.91 -10.36 -25.42
CA VAL A 117 16.84 -11.29 -25.81
C VAL A 117 17.34 -12.74 -25.82
N THR A 118 16.39 -13.67 -25.79
CA THR A 118 16.70 -15.10 -26.01
C THR A 118 17.19 -15.34 -27.45
N PRO A 119 17.88 -16.47 -27.72
CA PRO A 119 18.02 -16.99 -29.08
C PRO A 119 16.66 -17.16 -29.75
N PRO A 120 16.57 -17.07 -31.09
CA PRO A 120 15.34 -17.38 -31.80
C PRO A 120 14.92 -18.84 -31.59
N ASP A 121 13.62 -19.09 -31.43
CA ASP A 121 13.08 -20.44 -31.44
C ASP A 121 12.95 -21.01 -32.87
N LYS A 122 12.37 -22.20 -32.99
CA LYS A 122 12.09 -22.86 -34.28
C LYS A 122 11.23 -22.04 -35.25
N ASN A 123 10.46 -21.07 -34.74
CA ASN A 123 9.63 -20.18 -35.54
C ASN A 123 10.33 -18.85 -35.86
N GLY A 124 11.59 -18.68 -35.42
CA GLY A 124 12.35 -17.45 -35.60
C GLY A 124 11.98 -16.35 -34.61
N MET A 125 11.39 -16.68 -33.46
CA MET A 125 10.97 -15.73 -32.43
C MET A 125 11.96 -15.69 -31.27
N CYS A 126 12.51 -14.51 -30.99
CA CYS A 126 13.19 -14.18 -29.76
C CYS A 126 12.18 -13.77 -28.68
N SER A 127 12.58 -13.77 -27.42
CA SER A 127 11.81 -13.23 -26.29
C SER A 127 12.61 -12.11 -25.61
N LEU A 128 11.96 -10.99 -25.27
CA LEU A 128 12.50 -9.92 -24.41
C LEU A 128 12.80 -10.41 -22.98
N GLY A 129 12.20 -11.55 -22.60
CA GLY A 129 12.48 -12.22 -21.33
C GLY A 129 11.92 -11.45 -20.15
N VAL A 130 12.79 -11.12 -19.19
CA VAL A 130 12.36 -10.60 -17.89
C VAL A 130 11.86 -9.14 -17.92
N SER A 131 11.98 -8.44 -19.05
CA SER A 131 11.58 -7.03 -19.17
C SER A 131 10.90 -6.73 -20.50
N VAL A 132 9.56 -6.56 -20.46
CA VAL A 132 8.76 -6.14 -21.63
C VAL A 132 8.37 -4.67 -21.49
N ASP A 133 7.71 -4.32 -20.38
CA ASP A 133 7.44 -2.96 -19.90
C ASP A 133 7.43 -1.84 -20.96
N VAL A 134 8.29 -0.84 -20.84
CA VAL A 134 8.55 0.18 -21.85
C VAL A 134 9.52 -0.33 -22.93
N VAL A 135 10.28 -1.41 -22.67
CA VAL A 135 11.26 -1.97 -23.63
C VAL A 135 10.61 -2.31 -24.97
N LYS A 136 9.43 -2.92 -24.98
CA LYS A 136 8.71 -3.25 -26.22
C LYS A 136 8.46 -2.00 -27.06
N SER A 137 7.93 -0.96 -26.43
CA SER A 137 7.63 0.32 -27.08
C SER A 137 8.89 1.07 -27.52
N GLY A 138 9.97 1.02 -26.72
CA GLY A 138 11.27 1.60 -27.09
C GLY A 138 11.89 0.90 -28.30
N LEU A 139 11.84 -0.44 -28.33
CA LEU A 139 12.34 -1.24 -29.44
C LEU A 139 11.50 -1.05 -30.71
N ASP A 140 10.17 -1.02 -30.60
CA ASP A 140 9.28 -0.82 -31.74
C ASP A 140 9.47 0.55 -32.39
N SER A 141 9.72 1.58 -31.59
CA SER A 141 9.88 2.97 -32.03
C SER A 141 11.28 3.31 -32.54
N ALA A 142 12.28 2.46 -32.27
CA ALA A 142 13.65 2.70 -32.67
C ALA A 142 13.87 2.50 -34.17
N ARG A 143 14.64 3.40 -34.79
CA ARG A 143 15.07 3.26 -36.19
C ARG A 143 16.08 2.12 -36.39
N ILE A 144 16.98 1.92 -35.43
CA ILE A 144 18.00 0.87 -35.45
C ILE A 144 17.77 -0.05 -34.25
N LYS A 145 17.59 -1.33 -34.49
CA LYS A 145 17.28 -2.34 -33.46
C LYS A 145 18.47 -3.27 -33.28
N ILE A 146 19.10 -3.21 -32.11
CA ILE A 146 20.31 -3.96 -31.80
C ILE A 146 20.00 -4.96 -30.69
N ALA A 147 20.16 -6.25 -30.97
CA ALA A 147 19.92 -7.33 -30.02
C ALA A 147 21.22 -7.97 -29.53
N GLN A 148 21.34 -8.08 -28.22
CA GLN A 148 22.25 -9.02 -27.56
C GLN A 148 21.50 -10.35 -27.38
N ILE A 149 21.93 -11.38 -28.09
CA ILE A 149 21.40 -12.75 -27.93
C ILE A 149 22.11 -13.38 -26.73
N ASN A 150 21.34 -13.72 -25.71
CA ASN A 150 21.80 -14.28 -24.45
C ASN A 150 21.05 -15.59 -24.15
N THR A 151 21.74 -16.73 -24.11
CA THR A 151 21.08 -18.03 -23.85
C THR A 151 20.59 -18.18 -22.42
N LYS A 152 21.11 -17.37 -21.48
CA LYS A 152 20.65 -17.32 -20.08
C LYS A 152 19.37 -16.51 -19.88
N MET A 153 18.90 -15.76 -20.88
CA MET A 153 17.65 -15.01 -20.78
C MET A 153 16.44 -15.97 -20.74
N PRO A 154 15.53 -15.84 -19.76
CA PRO A 154 14.29 -16.62 -19.76
C PRO A 154 13.44 -16.34 -20.99
N ARG A 155 12.82 -17.38 -21.55
CA ARG A 155 11.78 -17.21 -22.58
C ARG A 155 10.44 -17.02 -21.87
N THR A 156 9.98 -15.77 -21.77
CA THR A 156 8.69 -15.43 -21.18
C THR A 156 7.61 -15.37 -22.26
N PHE A 157 6.34 -15.50 -21.88
CA PHE A 157 5.20 -15.38 -22.78
C PHE A 157 4.47 -14.05 -22.62
N GLY A 158 3.46 -13.82 -23.46
CA GLY A 158 2.73 -12.56 -23.56
C GLY A 158 3.14 -11.81 -24.82
N ASP A 159 3.15 -10.48 -24.76
CA ASP A 159 3.69 -9.62 -25.82
C ASP A 159 5.20 -9.40 -25.63
N SER A 160 5.90 -10.50 -25.34
CA SER A 160 7.35 -10.58 -25.13
C SER A 160 8.10 -11.04 -26.39
N LEU A 161 7.39 -11.61 -27.37
CA LEU A 161 7.99 -12.28 -28.52
C LEU A 161 8.31 -11.29 -29.65
N ILE A 162 9.57 -11.29 -30.08
CA ILE A 162 10.08 -10.41 -31.13
C ILE A 162 10.60 -11.26 -32.29
N PRO A 163 10.16 -11.01 -33.55
CA PRO A 163 10.73 -11.70 -34.70
C PRO A 163 12.23 -11.40 -34.83
N TYR A 164 13.07 -12.42 -34.92
CA TYR A 164 14.52 -12.26 -35.09
C TYR A 164 14.89 -11.40 -36.29
N LYS A 165 14.09 -11.47 -37.36
CA LYS A 165 14.27 -10.68 -38.59
C LYS A 165 13.93 -9.20 -38.45
N SER A 166 13.39 -8.77 -37.30
CA SER A 166 13.10 -7.36 -37.02
C SER A 166 14.31 -6.58 -36.52
N PHE A 167 15.38 -7.28 -36.10
CA PHE A 167 16.63 -6.63 -35.70
C PHE A 167 17.46 -6.25 -36.92
N ASP A 168 18.20 -5.14 -36.80
CA ASP A 168 19.17 -4.70 -37.79
C ASP A 168 20.54 -5.32 -37.50
N TYR A 169 20.93 -5.35 -36.22
CA TYR A 169 22.19 -5.92 -35.74
C TYR A 169 21.96 -6.92 -34.62
N VAL A 170 22.74 -8.00 -34.65
CA VAL A 170 22.69 -9.08 -33.66
C VAL A 170 24.10 -9.37 -33.17
N VAL A 171 24.25 -9.40 -31.84
CA VAL A 171 25.49 -9.71 -31.13
C VAL A 171 25.25 -10.95 -30.27
N GLN A 172 26.05 -12.00 -30.46
CA GLN A 172 26.00 -13.16 -29.56
C GLN A 172 26.87 -12.90 -28.35
N ALA A 173 26.26 -12.75 -27.17
CA ALA A 173 27.00 -12.55 -25.94
C ALA A 173 26.21 -13.06 -24.73
N GLU A 174 26.85 -13.95 -23.98
CA GLU A 174 26.32 -14.48 -22.74
C GLU A 174 26.45 -13.48 -21.60
N GLN A 175 25.38 -13.35 -20.81
CA GLN A 175 25.34 -12.47 -19.65
C GLN A 175 24.43 -13.09 -18.59
N ASP A 176 24.92 -13.18 -17.35
CA ASP A 176 24.03 -13.53 -16.24
C ASP A 176 22.95 -12.45 -16.08
N ILE A 177 21.71 -12.89 -15.84
CA ILE A 177 20.62 -11.97 -15.58
C ILE A 177 20.86 -11.36 -14.21
N PHE A 178 20.81 -10.03 -14.11
CA PHE A 178 21.10 -9.35 -12.85
C PHE A 178 20.09 -9.76 -11.77
N GLU A 179 20.58 -10.12 -10.60
CA GLU A 179 19.77 -10.55 -9.47
C GLU A 179 19.66 -9.44 -8.41
N LEU A 180 18.57 -9.47 -7.65
CA LEU A 180 18.48 -8.68 -6.42
C LEU A 180 19.36 -9.33 -5.33
N SER A 181 20.10 -8.51 -4.58
CA SER A 181 20.91 -9.00 -3.46
C SER A 181 20.05 -9.53 -2.31
N GLU A 182 20.62 -10.38 -1.45
CA GLU A 182 19.94 -10.93 -0.26
C GLU A 182 19.32 -9.85 0.63
N SER A 183 19.96 -8.70 0.77
CA SER A 183 19.43 -7.56 1.52
C SER A 183 18.10 -7.01 0.99
N HIS A 184 17.78 -7.19 -0.29
CA HIS A 184 16.47 -6.82 -0.83
C HIS A 184 15.37 -7.79 -0.43
N LEU A 185 15.73 -8.99 0.01
CA LEU A 185 14.83 -10.06 0.44
C LEU A 185 14.57 -10.04 1.95
N GLU A 186 15.42 -9.34 2.72
CA GLU A 186 15.30 -9.25 4.17
C GLU A 186 14.02 -8.53 4.62
N ILE A 187 13.39 -9.08 5.66
CA ILE A 187 12.19 -8.53 6.29
C ILE A 187 12.57 -8.00 7.67
N ASP A 188 12.58 -6.69 7.83
CA ASP A 188 12.77 -6.04 9.14
C ASP A 188 11.47 -6.06 9.98
N ALA A 189 11.58 -5.69 11.26
CA ALA A 189 10.45 -5.75 12.20
C ALA A 189 9.31 -4.77 11.85
N ASP A 190 9.63 -3.57 11.38
CA ASP A 190 8.63 -2.58 10.98
C ASP A 190 7.90 -3.06 9.72
N SER A 191 8.66 -3.57 8.75
CA SER A 191 8.14 -4.18 7.52
C SER A 191 7.26 -5.39 7.79
N GLU A 192 7.62 -6.26 8.76
CA GLU A 192 6.77 -7.39 9.18
C GLU A 192 5.44 -6.91 9.80
N ALA A 193 5.47 -5.88 10.66
CA ALA A 193 4.26 -5.30 11.24
C ALA A 193 3.35 -4.69 10.18
N ILE A 194 3.93 -3.89 9.25
CA ILE A 194 3.22 -3.35 8.09
C ILE A 194 2.62 -4.48 7.23
N GLY A 195 3.42 -5.52 6.97
CA GLY A 195 3.01 -6.69 6.20
C GLY A 195 1.77 -7.37 6.77
N LYS A 196 1.70 -7.51 8.10
CA LYS A 196 0.52 -8.07 8.80
C LYS A 196 -0.71 -7.18 8.68
N HIS A 197 -0.58 -5.87 8.88
CA HIS A 197 -1.70 -4.92 8.71
C HIS A 197 -2.29 -5.03 7.31
N ILE A 198 -1.44 -5.02 6.28
CA ILE A 198 -1.87 -5.11 4.88
C ILE A 198 -2.46 -6.49 4.56
N ALA A 199 -1.85 -7.58 5.03
CA ALA A 199 -2.37 -8.94 4.82
C ALA A 199 -3.75 -9.15 5.45
N GLY A 200 -4.05 -8.46 6.57
CA GLY A 200 -5.39 -8.43 7.17
C GLY A 200 -6.45 -7.78 6.28
N MET A 201 -6.05 -6.83 5.42
CA MET A 201 -6.95 -6.14 4.48
C MET A 201 -7.21 -6.93 3.19
N ILE A 202 -6.38 -7.94 2.90
CA ILE A 202 -6.49 -8.78 1.69
C ILE A 202 -7.47 -9.92 1.96
N LYS A 203 -8.39 -10.13 1.03
CA LYS A 203 -9.41 -11.18 1.04
C LYS A 203 -9.09 -12.25 0.01
N ASP A 204 -9.67 -13.43 0.19
CA ASP A 204 -9.61 -14.48 -0.84
C ASP A 204 -10.26 -13.96 -2.13
N GLY A 205 -9.66 -14.29 -3.28
CA GLY A 205 -10.12 -13.79 -4.57
C GLY A 205 -9.63 -12.40 -4.99
N ASP A 206 -8.93 -11.66 -4.11
CA ASP A 206 -8.37 -10.34 -4.43
C ASP A 206 -7.30 -10.44 -5.55
N VAL A 207 -7.20 -9.38 -6.37
CA VAL A 207 -6.19 -9.27 -7.45
C VAL A 207 -5.09 -8.33 -6.99
N LEU A 208 -3.85 -8.83 -6.94
CA LEU A 208 -2.73 -8.12 -6.32
C LEU A 208 -1.85 -7.42 -7.35
N GLN A 209 -1.49 -6.18 -7.04
CA GLN A 209 -0.26 -5.52 -7.47
C GLN A 209 0.63 -5.28 -6.26
N THR A 210 1.92 -5.57 -6.41
CA THR A 210 2.93 -5.30 -5.39
C THR A 210 4.25 -4.88 -6.04
N GLY A 211 5.20 -4.42 -5.23
CA GLY A 211 6.56 -4.05 -5.65
C GLY A 211 7.63 -4.98 -5.09
N ILE A 212 8.86 -4.49 -5.00
CA ILE A 212 9.99 -5.15 -4.32
C ILE A 212 10.33 -4.47 -3.00
N GLY A 213 11.05 -5.21 -2.16
CA GLY A 213 11.62 -4.73 -0.93
C GLY A 213 10.93 -5.29 0.29
N SER A 214 11.40 -4.87 1.46
CA SER A 214 11.05 -5.47 2.74
C SER A 214 9.54 -5.51 3.01
N ILE A 215 8.81 -4.39 2.76
CA ILE A 215 7.35 -4.33 2.94
C ILE A 215 6.60 -5.29 2.00
N PRO A 216 6.73 -5.21 0.65
CA PRO A 216 6.13 -6.19 -0.24
C PRO A 216 6.41 -7.64 0.14
N ASN A 217 7.66 -7.98 0.48
CA ASN A 217 8.03 -9.33 0.88
C ASN A 217 7.30 -9.77 2.16
N ALA A 218 7.21 -8.88 3.15
CA ALA A 218 6.46 -9.12 4.38
C ALA A 218 4.97 -9.34 4.14
N VAL A 219 4.37 -8.57 3.21
CA VAL A 219 2.97 -8.79 2.82
C VAL A 219 2.83 -10.20 2.23
N LEU A 220 3.59 -10.54 1.20
CA LEU A 220 3.45 -11.82 0.49
C LEU A 220 3.68 -13.03 1.41
N LYS A 221 4.65 -12.94 2.32
CA LYS A 221 4.90 -13.95 3.36
C LYS A 221 3.67 -14.22 4.23
N ASN A 222 2.88 -13.18 4.52
CA ASN A 222 1.67 -13.28 5.34
C ASN A 222 0.40 -13.67 4.55
N LEU A 223 0.49 -13.95 3.24
CA LEU A 223 -0.64 -14.37 2.40
C LEU A 223 -0.73 -15.89 2.17
N THR A 224 0.11 -16.69 2.80
CA THR A 224 0.17 -18.16 2.60
C THR A 224 -1.11 -18.92 2.97
N LYS A 225 -2.02 -18.28 3.72
CA LYS A 225 -3.34 -18.84 4.08
C LYS A 225 -4.49 -18.33 3.20
N LYS A 226 -4.22 -17.40 2.28
CA LYS A 226 -5.22 -16.83 1.37
C LYS A 226 -5.38 -17.73 0.15
N ASN A 227 -6.56 -17.73 -0.43
CA ASN A 227 -6.90 -18.58 -1.56
C ASN A 227 -7.40 -17.76 -2.74
N ASP A 228 -7.25 -18.34 -3.92
CA ASP A 228 -7.81 -17.83 -5.17
C ASP A 228 -7.39 -16.42 -5.55
N LEU A 229 -6.22 -15.99 -5.08
CA LEU A 229 -5.66 -14.70 -5.41
C LEU A 229 -5.42 -14.58 -6.93
N GLY A 230 -5.50 -13.35 -7.44
CA GLY A 230 -5.08 -12.99 -8.77
C GLY A 230 -3.83 -12.10 -8.75
N VAL A 231 -3.14 -12.01 -9.89
CA VAL A 231 -2.00 -11.11 -10.09
C VAL A 231 -2.18 -10.28 -11.35
N HIS A 232 -2.21 -8.96 -11.17
CA HIS A 232 -2.04 -7.96 -12.21
C HIS A 232 -1.10 -6.91 -11.63
N THR A 233 0.18 -6.97 -11.98
CA THR A 233 1.22 -6.16 -11.33
C THR A 233 2.11 -5.48 -12.36
N GLU A 234 2.78 -4.40 -11.99
CA GLU A 234 3.85 -3.81 -12.82
C GLU A 234 5.04 -4.78 -12.90
N MET A 235 5.40 -5.34 -11.74
CA MET A 235 6.57 -6.19 -11.55
C MET A 235 6.22 -7.42 -10.74
N PHE A 236 6.77 -8.57 -11.16
CA PHE A 236 6.55 -9.87 -10.55
C PHE A 236 7.79 -10.29 -9.72
N PRO A 237 7.72 -10.32 -8.37
CA PRO A 237 8.83 -10.73 -7.51
C PRO A 237 8.79 -12.22 -7.13
N ASP A 238 9.86 -12.72 -6.49
CA ASP A 238 9.99 -14.11 -6.00
C ASP A 238 8.79 -14.55 -5.14
N GLY A 239 8.30 -13.69 -4.23
CA GLY A 239 7.18 -14.04 -3.36
C GLY A 239 5.88 -14.35 -4.10
N LEU A 240 5.64 -13.77 -5.29
CA LEU A 240 4.48 -14.13 -6.12
C LEU A 240 4.70 -15.49 -6.81
N ALA A 241 5.94 -15.82 -7.18
CA ALA A 241 6.26 -17.15 -7.70
C ALA A 241 5.97 -18.23 -6.66
N ASP A 242 6.35 -18.00 -5.40
CA ASP A 242 6.09 -18.93 -4.29
C ASP A 242 4.58 -19.12 -4.04
N LEU A 243 3.81 -18.04 -3.96
CA LEU A 243 2.36 -18.12 -3.78
C LEU A 243 1.65 -18.79 -4.98
N LEU A 244 2.13 -18.59 -6.20
CA LEU A 244 1.61 -19.27 -7.39
C LEU A 244 1.93 -20.76 -7.35
N LYS A 245 3.17 -21.13 -7.03
CA LYS A 245 3.60 -22.53 -6.89
C LYS A 245 2.82 -23.26 -5.79
N ASN A 246 2.48 -22.58 -4.70
CA ASN A 246 1.73 -23.13 -3.58
C ASN A 246 0.21 -23.19 -3.82
N GLY A 247 -0.29 -22.66 -4.93
CA GLY A 247 -1.71 -22.68 -5.29
C GLY A 247 -2.55 -21.59 -4.63
N ASN A 248 -1.94 -20.66 -3.88
CA ASN A 248 -2.63 -19.50 -3.31
C ASN A 248 -3.12 -18.55 -4.41
N ILE A 249 -2.37 -18.43 -5.51
CA ILE A 249 -2.74 -17.65 -6.70
C ILE A 249 -3.31 -18.60 -7.75
N THR A 250 -4.56 -18.38 -8.14
CA THR A 250 -5.23 -19.15 -9.20
C THR A 250 -5.64 -18.28 -10.39
N ASN A 251 -5.71 -16.95 -10.20
CA ASN A 251 -6.18 -15.98 -11.20
C ASN A 251 -7.61 -16.24 -11.70
N LYS A 252 -8.41 -17.07 -11.01
CA LYS A 252 -9.77 -17.46 -11.46
C LYS A 252 -10.81 -16.36 -11.29
N THR A 253 -10.53 -15.37 -10.43
CA THR A 253 -11.41 -14.22 -10.19
C THR A 253 -11.11 -13.04 -11.13
N LYS A 254 -9.99 -13.09 -11.86
CA LYS A 254 -9.58 -12.02 -12.78
C LYS A 254 -10.49 -11.95 -13.99
N LYS A 255 -10.77 -10.72 -14.45
CA LYS A 255 -11.47 -10.46 -15.72
C LYS A 255 -10.49 -10.29 -16.87
N ILE A 256 -9.35 -9.68 -16.61
CA ILE A 256 -8.28 -9.50 -17.61
C ILE A 256 -7.29 -10.64 -17.52
N LEU A 257 -7.04 -11.34 -18.63
CA LEU A 257 -6.18 -12.53 -18.69
C LEU A 257 -6.54 -13.56 -17.60
N HIS A 258 -7.80 -13.99 -17.60
CA HIS A 258 -8.32 -15.00 -16.67
C HIS A 258 -7.42 -16.24 -16.62
N GLY A 259 -7.11 -16.73 -15.40
CA GLY A 259 -6.27 -17.91 -15.19
C GLY A 259 -4.77 -17.69 -15.45
N ARG A 260 -4.33 -16.43 -15.63
CA ARG A 260 -2.93 -16.06 -15.88
C ARG A 260 -2.49 -14.87 -15.03
N CYS A 261 -1.26 -14.89 -14.54
CA CYS A 261 -0.59 -13.73 -13.97
C CYS A 261 -0.22 -12.76 -15.09
N LEU A 262 -0.48 -11.47 -14.88
CA LEU A 262 -0.10 -10.39 -15.78
C LEU A 262 0.99 -9.56 -15.11
N THR A 263 2.10 -9.33 -15.81
CA THR A 263 3.19 -8.44 -15.36
C THR A 263 3.80 -7.62 -16.51
N GLY A 264 4.49 -6.53 -16.22
CA GLY A 264 5.30 -5.80 -17.21
C GLY A 264 6.74 -6.31 -17.28
N PHE A 265 7.30 -6.62 -16.12
CA PHE A 265 8.65 -7.16 -15.97
C PHE A 265 8.78 -8.02 -14.69
N CYS A 266 9.94 -8.62 -14.46
CA CYS A 266 10.26 -9.27 -13.19
C CYS A 266 11.71 -8.94 -12.77
N MET A 267 11.93 -8.87 -11.47
CA MET A 267 13.25 -8.70 -10.85
C MET A 267 13.29 -9.54 -9.58
N GLY A 268 14.35 -10.30 -9.39
CA GLY A 268 14.42 -11.24 -8.27
C GLY A 268 15.70 -12.05 -8.27
N THR A 269 15.61 -13.26 -7.75
CA THR A 269 16.72 -14.21 -7.77
C THR A 269 16.70 -15.09 -9.03
N LYS A 270 17.75 -15.87 -9.23
CA LYS A 270 17.80 -16.90 -10.27
C LYS A 270 16.60 -17.85 -10.21
N LYS A 271 16.09 -18.17 -9.01
CA LYS A 271 14.93 -19.07 -8.84
C LYS A 271 13.69 -18.50 -9.54
N LEU A 272 13.47 -17.20 -9.43
CA LEU A 272 12.39 -16.52 -10.15
C LEU A 272 12.60 -16.60 -11.66
N TYR A 273 13.81 -16.34 -12.14
CA TYR A 273 14.12 -16.38 -13.58
C TYR A 273 13.94 -17.78 -14.18
N ASP A 274 14.36 -18.82 -13.46
CA ASP A 274 14.11 -20.22 -13.83
C ASP A 274 12.60 -20.53 -13.81
N PHE A 275 11.85 -19.98 -12.86
CA PHE A 275 10.40 -20.21 -12.72
C PHE A 275 9.54 -19.55 -13.81
N VAL A 276 9.95 -18.39 -14.33
CA VAL A 276 9.22 -17.70 -15.41
C VAL A 276 9.58 -18.24 -16.80
N HIS A 277 10.69 -18.97 -16.93
CA HIS A 277 11.12 -19.56 -18.20
C HIS A 277 10.07 -20.57 -18.72
N GLU A 278 9.53 -20.30 -19.90
CA GLU A 278 8.51 -21.11 -20.58
C GLU A 278 7.29 -21.47 -19.71
N ASN A 279 6.96 -20.61 -18.74
CA ASN A 279 5.82 -20.82 -17.86
C ASN A 279 4.55 -20.17 -18.43
N PRO A 280 3.59 -20.95 -18.96
CA PRO A 280 2.40 -20.40 -19.63
C PRO A 280 1.48 -19.64 -18.68
N LEU A 281 1.62 -19.81 -17.36
CA LEU A 281 0.79 -19.15 -16.36
C LEU A 281 1.12 -17.67 -16.18
N ILE A 282 2.28 -17.21 -16.68
CA ILE A 282 2.77 -15.85 -16.49
C ILE A 282 2.92 -15.18 -17.85
N GLN A 283 2.33 -14.01 -18.01
CA GLN A 283 2.31 -13.27 -19.27
C GLN A 283 2.83 -11.85 -19.05
N PHE A 284 3.80 -11.47 -19.86
CA PHE A 284 4.48 -10.18 -19.83
C PHE A 284 3.91 -9.27 -20.92
N TYR A 285 3.54 -8.04 -20.57
CA TYR A 285 2.94 -7.08 -21.49
C TYR A 285 3.57 -5.68 -21.36
N PRO A 286 3.45 -4.83 -22.39
CA PRO A 286 3.92 -3.45 -22.32
C PRO A 286 3.21 -2.61 -21.26
N SER A 287 3.89 -1.58 -20.76
CA SER A 287 3.38 -0.71 -19.69
C SER A 287 2.07 0.01 -20.05
N GLU A 288 1.83 0.33 -21.32
CA GLU A 288 0.55 0.91 -21.76
C GLU A 288 -0.65 -0.03 -21.60
N PHE A 289 -0.40 -1.33 -21.34
CA PHE A 289 -1.43 -2.32 -21.05
C PHE A 289 -1.44 -2.68 -19.57
N THR A 290 -0.28 -2.94 -18.97
CA THR A 290 -0.17 -3.38 -17.57
C THR A 290 -0.43 -2.26 -16.58
N ASN A 291 -0.13 -1.02 -16.95
CA ASN A 291 -0.24 0.13 -16.07
C ASN A 291 -1.39 1.06 -16.47
N ASP A 292 -2.21 0.74 -17.47
CA ASP A 292 -3.37 1.57 -17.78
C ASP A 292 -4.41 1.49 -16.64
N PRO A 293 -4.72 2.60 -15.94
CA PRO A 293 -5.73 2.61 -14.89
C PRO A 293 -7.11 2.10 -15.35
N PHE A 294 -7.46 2.28 -16.62
CA PHE A 294 -8.72 1.79 -17.20
C PHE A 294 -8.73 0.27 -17.41
N ILE A 295 -7.57 -0.37 -17.59
CA ILE A 295 -7.46 -1.83 -17.67
C ILE A 295 -7.39 -2.42 -16.26
N ILE A 296 -6.59 -1.82 -15.37
CA ILE A 296 -6.47 -2.25 -13.97
C ILE A 296 -7.85 -2.27 -13.29
N ALA A 297 -8.65 -1.21 -13.47
CA ALA A 297 -9.97 -1.05 -12.85
C ALA A 297 -11.02 -2.07 -13.33
N GLN A 298 -10.77 -2.82 -14.40
CA GLN A 298 -11.70 -3.85 -14.87
C GLN A 298 -11.70 -5.08 -13.97
N ASN A 299 -10.59 -5.37 -13.29
CA ASN A 299 -10.57 -6.42 -12.28
C ASN A 299 -11.29 -5.92 -11.02
N ASP A 300 -12.24 -6.70 -10.53
CA ASP A 300 -12.84 -6.42 -9.22
C ASP A 300 -11.82 -6.78 -8.12
N ASN A 301 -11.97 -6.17 -6.96
CA ASN A 301 -11.13 -6.40 -5.78
C ASN A 301 -9.62 -6.25 -6.06
N MET A 302 -9.25 -5.31 -6.92
CA MET A 302 -7.86 -4.94 -7.16
C MET A 302 -7.25 -4.30 -5.92
N VAL A 303 -6.14 -4.86 -5.42
CA VAL A 303 -5.38 -4.36 -4.28
C VAL A 303 -3.99 -3.94 -4.77
N SER A 304 -3.72 -2.64 -4.76
CA SER A 304 -2.40 -2.09 -5.11
C SER A 304 -1.62 -1.74 -3.85
N ILE A 305 -0.39 -2.23 -3.72
CA ILE A 305 0.49 -1.96 -2.58
C ILE A 305 1.74 -1.24 -3.07
N ASN A 306 1.93 -0.01 -2.62
CA ASN A 306 3.03 0.85 -3.02
C ASN A 306 3.72 1.49 -1.82
N SER A 307 4.99 1.82 -1.97
CA SER A 307 5.77 2.47 -0.92
C SER A 307 5.83 4.00 -1.09
N ALA A 308 5.93 4.74 0.01
CA ALA A 308 6.12 6.19 0.02
C ALA A 308 7.38 6.59 0.78
N LEU A 309 8.03 7.71 0.44
CA LEU A 309 9.14 8.29 1.22
C LEU A 309 8.63 9.14 2.39
N GLN A 310 7.67 10.03 2.13
CA GLN A 310 7.03 10.89 3.14
C GLN A 310 5.54 11.03 2.85
N VAL A 311 4.74 11.15 3.91
CA VAL A 311 3.33 11.53 3.84
C VAL A 311 3.11 12.72 4.76
N ASP A 312 2.58 13.83 4.23
CA ASP A 312 2.26 15.00 5.06
C ASP A 312 0.90 14.85 5.79
N LEU A 313 0.64 15.69 6.78
CA LEU A 313 -0.59 15.61 7.60
C LEU A 313 -1.90 15.90 6.85
N THR A 314 -1.81 16.31 5.59
CA THR A 314 -2.98 16.49 4.71
C THR A 314 -3.19 15.31 3.76
N GLY A 315 -2.21 14.40 3.68
CA GLY A 315 -2.20 13.21 2.84
C GLY A 315 -1.49 13.36 1.49
N GLN A 316 -0.63 14.37 1.29
CA GLN A 316 0.27 14.35 0.12
C GLN A 316 1.35 13.32 0.32
N VAL A 317 1.72 12.66 -0.77
CA VAL A 317 2.69 11.56 -0.73
C VAL A 317 3.84 11.89 -1.65
N CYS A 318 5.03 11.97 -1.07
CA CYS A 318 6.28 12.00 -1.82
C CYS A 318 6.86 10.59 -1.88
N ALA A 319 7.24 10.13 -3.07
CA ALA A 319 7.83 8.80 -3.27
C ALA A 319 9.07 8.78 -4.17
N ASP A 320 9.40 9.89 -4.85
CA ASP A 320 10.46 9.95 -5.86
C ASP A 320 11.68 10.78 -5.44
N SER A 321 11.59 11.56 -4.37
CA SER A 321 12.57 12.59 -4.03
C SER A 321 12.71 12.84 -2.53
N ILE A 322 13.82 13.46 -2.13
CA ILE A 322 14.10 13.90 -0.76
C ILE A 322 14.41 15.40 -0.83
N GLY A 323 13.37 16.22 -0.66
CA GLY A 323 13.44 17.64 -1.02
C GLY A 323 13.85 17.79 -2.49
N HIS A 324 14.83 18.65 -2.76
CA HIS A 324 15.36 18.87 -4.12
C HIS A 324 16.19 17.71 -4.70
N LYS A 325 16.43 16.63 -3.95
CA LYS A 325 17.25 15.49 -4.41
C LYS A 325 16.37 14.40 -5.00
N PHE A 326 16.34 14.27 -6.32
CA PHE A 326 15.66 13.15 -6.98
C PHE A 326 16.32 11.82 -6.58
N TYR A 327 15.49 10.85 -6.20
CA TYR A 327 15.92 9.58 -5.62
C TYR A 327 15.54 8.39 -6.52
N SER A 328 14.33 8.41 -7.06
CA SER A 328 13.75 7.36 -7.91
C SER A 328 12.93 7.97 -9.05
N GLY A 329 11.65 7.66 -9.18
CA GLY A 329 10.77 8.23 -10.19
C GLY A 329 9.31 7.99 -9.84
N ILE A 330 8.41 8.56 -10.64
CA ILE A 330 6.96 8.42 -10.47
C ILE A 330 6.55 6.94 -10.66
N GLY A 331 7.07 6.29 -11.71
CA GLY A 331 6.74 4.90 -12.04
C GLY A 331 5.24 4.69 -12.29
N GLY A 332 4.75 3.47 -12.02
CA GLY A 332 3.33 3.15 -12.08
C GLY A 332 2.56 3.31 -10.77
N GLN A 333 3.13 3.94 -9.75
CA GLN A 333 2.47 4.05 -8.44
C GLN A 333 1.07 4.67 -8.57
N VAL A 334 0.98 5.82 -9.24
CA VAL A 334 -0.30 6.55 -9.40
C VAL A 334 -1.24 5.81 -10.34
N ASP A 335 -0.69 5.12 -11.35
CA ASP A 335 -1.45 4.30 -12.27
C ASP A 335 -2.26 3.23 -11.51
N PHE A 336 -1.56 2.46 -10.66
CA PHE A 336 -2.19 1.42 -9.84
C PHE A 336 -3.06 1.99 -8.72
N ILE A 337 -2.69 3.12 -8.11
CA ILE A 337 -3.55 3.78 -7.12
C ILE A 337 -4.90 4.14 -7.75
N ARG A 338 -4.90 4.74 -8.95
CA ARG A 338 -6.13 5.12 -9.65
C ARG A 338 -6.91 3.91 -10.15
N GLY A 339 -6.22 2.91 -10.70
CA GLY A 339 -6.82 1.66 -11.15
C GLY A 339 -7.52 0.91 -10.00
N ALA A 340 -6.81 0.66 -8.90
CA ALA A 340 -7.36 0.00 -7.71
C ALA A 340 -8.47 0.83 -7.05
N SER A 341 -8.35 2.17 -7.07
CA SER A 341 -9.39 3.08 -6.59
C SER A 341 -10.70 2.98 -7.37
N ARG A 342 -10.63 2.70 -8.67
CA ARG A 342 -11.81 2.58 -9.55
C ARG A 342 -12.33 1.15 -9.67
N SER A 343 -11.54 0.15 -9.31
CA SER A 343 -11.97 -1.24 -9.18
C SER A 343 -13.10 -1.37 -8.13
N LYS A 344 -14.14 -2.13 -8.46
CA LYS A 344 -15.21 -2.47 -7.49
C LYS A 344 -14.62 -3.28 -6.33
N GLY A 345 -14.72 -2.78 -5.10
CA GLY A 345 -14.09 -3.41 -3.93
C GLY A 345 -12.56 -3.29 -3.88
N GLY A 346 -11.98 -2.43 -4.73
CA GLY A 346 -10.54 -2.24 -4.80
C GLY A 346 -9.98 -1.40 -3.64
N ARG A 347 -8.71 -1.66 -3.30
CA ARG A 347 -7.98 -1.00 -2.19
C ARG A 347 -6.64 -0.50 -2.70
N ALA A 348 -6.43 0.82 -2.60
CA ALA A 348 -5.16 1.46 -2.94
C ALA A 348 -4.37 1.79 -1.67
N ILE A 349 -3.28 1.04 -1.43
CA ILE A 349 -2.51 1.05 -0.19
C ILE A 349 -1.15 1.67 -0.42
N LEU A 350 -0.83 2.69 0.36
CA LEU A 350 0.49 3.27 0.50
C LEU A 350 1.10 2.86 1.84
N ALA A 351 2.31 2.35 1.82
CA ALA A 351 2.98 1.80 2.98
C ALA A 351 4.35 2.44 3.20
N LEU A 352 4.70 2.68 4.46
CA LEU A 352 6.00 3.18 4.84
C LEU A 352 6.26 2.90 6.32
N PRO A 353 7.51 2.58 6.73
CA PRO A 353 7.90 2.73 8.13
C PRO A 353 7.59 4.15 8.60
N SER A 354 7.16 4.33 9.84
CA SER A 354 6.81 5.65 10.36
C SER A 354 8.06 6.54 10.57
N THR A 355 9.26 5.96 10.55
CA THR A 355 10.54 6.67 10.72
C THR A 355 11.61 6.30 9.69
N ALA A 356 12.71 7.05 9.68
CA ALA A 356 13.94 6.80 8.92
C ALA A 356 15.17 7.13 9.79
N LYS A 357 16.37 6.78 9.29
CA LYS A 357 17.66 7.03 9.96
C LYS A 357 17.65 6.52 11.41
N ASN A 358 17.30 5.24 11.60
CA ASN A 358 17.23 4.58 12.90
C ASN A 358 16.33 5.32 13.91
N GLY A 359 15.11 5.71 13.50
CA GLY A 359 14.16 6.40 14.37
C GLY A 359 14.44 7.90 14.60
N ALA A 360 15.44 8.46 13.92
CA ALA A 360 15.80 9.87 14.10
C ALA A 360 14.85 10.83 13.36
N VAL A 361 14.26 10.41 12.24
CA VAL A 361 13.43 11.26 11.38
C VAL A 361 12.05 10.64 11.19
N SER A 362 10.98 11.42 11.33
CA SER A 362 9.62 10.97 11.01
C SER A 362 9.39 10.93 9.49
N ARG A 363 8.61 9.95 9.03
CA ARG A 363 8.12 9.86 7.63
C ARG A 363 6.66 10.24 7.49
N ILE A 364 5.90 10.28 8.59
CA ILE A 364 4.68 11.08 8.69
C ILE A 364 5.10 12.48 9.13
N VAL A 365 4.98 13.46 8.23
CA VAL A 365 5.59 14.78 8.41
C VAL A 365 4.55 15.88 8.47
N ALA A 366 4.86 16.98 9.15
CA ALA A 366 4.02 18.17 9.18
C ALA A 366 3.81 18.73 7.76
N ASP A 367 4.91 19.01 7.08
CA ASP A 367 4.99 19.40 5.68
C ASP A 367 5.99 18.51 4.95
N LEU A 368 5.75 18.28 3.65
CA LEU A 368 6.77 17.70 2.79
C LEU A 368 7.99 18.64 2.74
N LEU A 369 9.18 18.06 2.58
CA LEU A 369 10.41 18.85 2.43
C LEU A 369 10.28 19.83 1.25
N PRO A 370 10.78 21.07 1.37
CA PRO A 370 10.86 21.98 0.24
C PRO A 370 11.50 21.30 -0.98
N GLY A 371 10.83 21.42 -2.14
CA GLY A 371 11.25 20.79 -3.39
C GLY A 371 10.87 19.33 -3.57
N ALA A 372 10.28 18.67 -2.57
CA ALA A 372 9.83 17.27 -2.71
C ALA A 372 8.70 17.17 -3.74
N GLY A 373 8.82 16.19 -4.65
CA GLY A 373 7.82 15.85 -5.65
C GLY A 373 6.63 15.13 -5.04
N VAL A 374 5.43 15.73 -5.18
CA VAL A 374 4.19 15.03 -4.85
C VAL A 374 3.90 14.02 -5.95
N VAL A 375 4.09 12.74 -5.65
CA VAL A 375 3.79 11.64 -6.58
C VAL A 375 2.30 11.30 -6.49
N THR A 376 1.79 11.04 -5.28
CA THR A 376 0.35 10.82 -5.08
C THR A 376 -0.27 12.03 -4.40
N SER A 377 -1.27 12.62 -5.04
CA SER A 377 -1.97 13.81 -4.56
C SER A 377 -2.88 13.52 -3.36
N ARG A 378 -3.27 14.56 -2.62
CA ARG A 378 -4.30 14.47 -1.56
C ARG A 378 -5.63 13.91 -2.07
N GLY A 379 -5.94 14.09 -3.36
CA GLY A 379 -7.17 13.61 -3.98
C GLY A 379 -7.14 12.12 -4.31
N ASP A 380 -5.96 11.57 -4.57
CA ASP A 380 -5.78 10.17 -4.97
C ASP A 380 -5.56 9.22 -3.78
N VAL A 381 -5.00 9.72 -2.66
CA VAL A 381 -4.66 8.88 -1.50
C VAL A 381 -5.90 8.22 -0.87
N ARG A 382 -5.78 6.91 -0.57
CA ARG A 382 -6.79 6.13 0.16
C ARG A 382 -6.26 5.63 1.49
N TYR A 383 -5.53 4.52 1.50
CA TYR A 383 -4.96 3.95 2.73
C TYR A 383 -3.50 4.31 2.86
N VAL A 384 -3.09 4.68 4.08
CA VAL A 384 -1.69 4.83 4.48
C VAL A 384 -1.44 3.86 5.64
N VAL A 385 -0.37 3.08 5.55
CA VAL A 385 -0.04 2.03 6.53
C VAL A 385 1.38 2.20 7.03
N THR A 386 1.53 2.19 8.36
CA THR A 386 2.82 2.08 9.05
C THR A 386 2.79 0.88 9.98
N GLU A 387 3.88 0.60 10.67
CA GLU A 387 3.97 -0.42 11.71
C GLU A 387 2.96 -0.18 12.86
N PHE A 388 2.47 1.06 13.01
CA PHE A 388 1.49 1.45 14.03
C PHE A 388 0.02 1.30 13.61
N GLY A 389 -0.25 0.97 12.34
CA GLY A 389 -1.59 0.64 11.86
C GLY A 389 -1.98 1.31 10.56
N VAL A 390 -3.30 1.39 10.33
CA VAL A 390 -3.92 1.80 9.06
C VAL A 390 -4.72 3.09 9.21
N ALA A 391 -4.37 4.09 8.40
CA ALA A 391 -5.10 5.33 8.22
C ALA A 391 -5.85 5.32 6.88
N TYR A 392 -7.17 5.44 6.92
CA TYR A 392 -7.99 5.65 5.71
C TYR A 392 -8.27 7.14 5.53
N LEU A 393 -8.04 7.73 4.35
CA LEU A 393 -8.07 9.20 4.14
C LEU A 393 -9.11 9.69 3.12
N HIS A 394 -9.62 8.81 2.26
CA HIS A 394 -10.60 9.22 1.24
C HIS A 394 -11.94 9.60 1.89
N GLY A 395 -12.57 10.68 1.41
CA GLY A 395 -13.78 11.25 2.02
C GLY A 395 -13.57 12.01 3.34
N LYS A 396 -12.36 12.00 3.92
CA LYS A 396 -12.07 12.69 5.19
C LYS A 396 -11.63 14.13 4.99
N THR A 397 -12.08 15.00 5.89
CA THR A 397 -11.61 16.39 6.03
C THR A 397 -10.13 16.44 6.41
N VAL A 398 -9.43 17.57 6.18
CA VAL A 398 -8.03 17.75 6.60
C VAL A 398 -7.85 17.51 8.11
N ARG A 399 -8.81 17.97 8.93
CA ARG A 399 -8.86 17.70 10.37
C ARG A 399 -8.77 16.20 10.67
N GLN A 400 -9.65 15.41 10.03
CA GLN A 400 -9.71 13.97 10.23
C GLN A 400 -8.46 13.28 9.67
N ARG A 401 -7.97 13.69 8.50
CA ARG A 401 -6.75 13.14 7.90
C ARG A 401 -5.53 13.32 8.81
N ALA A 402 -5.33 14.53 9.34
CA ALA A 402 -4.27 14.81 10.28
C ALA A 402 -4.34 13.88 11.51
N LEU A 403 -5.52 13.73 12.10
CA LEU A 403 -5.70 12.85 13.26
C LEU A 403 -5.52 11.36 12.94
N GLU A 404 -5.90 10.88 11.75
CA GLU A 404 -5.61 9.52 11.30
C GLU A 404 -4.10 9.29 11.14
N LEU A 405 -3.41 10.21 10.46
CA LEU A 405 -1.99 10.10 10.18
C LEU A 405 -1.14 10.20 11.44
N ILE A 406 -1.50 11.07 12.37
CA ILE A 406 -0.79 11.18 13.66
C ILE A 406 -0.93 9.88 14.46
N GLN A 407 -2.08 9.21 14.43
CA GLN A 407 -2.26 7.93 15.15
C GLN A 407 -1.36 6.81 14.61
N ILE A 408 -1.01 6.84 13.32
CA ILE A 408 -0.08 5.88 12.71
C ILE A 408 1.36 6.41 12.62
N ALA A 409 1.64 7.61 13.14
CA ALA A 409 3.01 8.10 13.29
C ALA A 409 3.69 7.45 14.50
N HIS A 410 5.02 7.42 14.49
CA HIS A 410 5.80 6.96 15.64
C HIS A 410 5.45 7.78 16.90
N PRO A 411 5.22 7.15 18.07
CA PRO A 411 4.84 7.85 19.31
C PRO A 411 5.71 9.06 19.65
N LYS A 412 7.03 8.97 19.39
CA LYS A 412 8.01 10.05 19.57
C LYS A 412 7.63 11.38 18.89
N PHE A 413 6.94 11.35 17.75
CA PHE A 413 6.65 12.54 16.94
C PHE A 413 5.18 12.99 17.04
N ARG A 414 4.30 12.23 17.71
CA ARG A 414 2.85 12.52 17.72
C ARG A 414 2.50 13.87 18.34
N ASP A 415 3.15 14.22 19.45
CA ASP A 415 2.90 15.48 20.14
C ASP A 415 3.34 16.69 19.29
N GLU A 416 4.51 16.61 18.64
CA GLU A 416 5.01 17.64 17.71
C GLU A 416 4.07 17.83 16.51
N LEU A 417 3.63 16.72 15.90
CA LEU A 417 2.68 16.76 14.78
C LEU A 417 1.32 17.32 15.19
N LEU A 418 0.83 16.98 16.40
CA LEU A 418 -0.41 17.54 16.94
C LEU A 418 -0.29 19.05 17.16
N GLU A 419 0.83 19.51 17.73
CA GLU A 419 1.08 20.92 17.98
C GLU A 419 1.14 21.71 16.66
N PHE A 420 1.78 21.16 15.63
CA PHE A 420 1.78 21.74 14.29
C PHE A 420 0.36 21.97 13.76
N VAL A 421 -0.53 20.96 13.82
CA VAL A 421 -1.89 21.08 13.26
C VAL A 421 -2.81 21.99 14.08
N LYS A 422 -2.54 22.18 15.37
CA LYS A 422 -3.20 23.20 16.19
C LYS A 422 -2.80 24.60 15.77
N ASN A 423 -1.50 24.84 15.61
CA ASN A 423 -0.97 26.14 15.21
C ASN A 423 -1.45 26.56 13.80
N HIS A 424 -1.68 25.57 12.93
CA HIS A 424 -2.25 25.78 11.59
C HIS A 424 -3.78 25.70 11.54
N LYS A 425 -4.45 25.55 12.68
CA LYS A 425 -5.92 25.53 12.81
C LYS A 425 -6.61 24.43 11.98
N TYR A 426 -5.93 23.32 11.72
CA TYR A 426 -6.55 22.14 11.10
C TYR A 426 -7.42 21.39 12.10
N VAL A 427 -7.02 21.41 13.37
CA VAL A 427 -7.79 20.88 14.51
C VAL A 427 -8.13 22.00 15.47
N TYR A 428 -9.03 21.72 16.41
CA TYR A 428 -9.31 22.64 17.50
C TYR A 428 -8.11 22.77 18.44
N PHE A 429 -7.92 23.96 19.01
CA PHE A 429 -6.77 24.24 19.88
C PHE A 429 -6.69 23.33 21.12
N ASP A 430 -7.86 22.97 21.67
CA ASP A 430 -8.00 22.07 22.82
C ASP A 430 -8.08 20.57 22.42
N GLN A 431 -7.83 20.21 21.16
CA GLN A 431 -7.69 18.82 20.74
C GLN A 431 -6.57 18.13 21.53
N ARG A 432 -6.80 16.90 21.99
CA ARG A 432 -5.81 16.09 22.72
C ARG A 432 -5.63 14.73 22.05
N LEU A 433 -4.54 14.07 22.39
CA LEU A 433 -4.27 12.65 22.09
C LEU A 433 -3.95 11.97 23.43
N LEU A 434 -4.83 11.09 23.92
CA LEU A 434 -4.60 10.35 25.16
C LEU A 434 -3.69 9.12 24.95
N GLN A 435 -3.49 8.70 23.70
CA GLN A 435 -2.63 7.59 23.29
C GLN A 435 -1.13 7.93 23.36
N ARG A 436 -0.65 8.41 24.52
CA ARG A 436 0.78 8.71 24.77
C ARG A 436 1.59 7.42 24.94
N GLY A 437 1.79 6.71 23.83
CA GLY A 437 2.54 5.44 23.77
C GLY A 437 1.67 4.17 23.77
N ALA A 438 0.35 4.29 23.86
CA ALA A 438 -0.56 3.18 23.57
C ALA A 438 -0.77 3.07 22.06
N ASN A 439 -0.67 1.85 21.54
CA ASN A 439 -0.97 1.56 20.14
C ASN A 439 -2.45 1.24 19.98
N TYR A 440 -2.99 1.56 18.81
CA TYR A 440 -4.33 1.12 18.43
C TYR A 440 -4.42 -0.42 18.50
N PRO A 441 -5.38 -1.01 19.23
CA PRO A 441 -5.42 -2.44 19.49
C PRO A 441 -6.00 -3.23 18.29
N VAL A 442 -5.22 -3.30 17.20
CA VAL A 442 -5.63 -3.91 15.92
C VAL A 442 -6.06 -5.38 16.05
N ASP A 443 -5.45 -6.15 16.97
CA ASP A 443 -5.78 -7.56 17.17
C ASP A 443 -7.21 -7.79 17.69
N TRP A 444 -7.89 -6.71 18.09
CA TRP A 444 -9.28 -6.74 18.55
C TRP A 444 -10.30 -6.44 17.45
N GLU A 445 -9.86 -6.19 16.23
CA GLU A 445 -10.76 -6.07 15.09
C GLU A 445 -11.34 -7.44 14.69
N LEU A 446 -12.57 -7.44 14.22
CA LEU A 446 -13.27 -8.63 13.76
C LEU A 446 -14.10 -8.28 12.52
N HIS A 447 -13.84 -9.01 11.43
CA HIS A 447 -14.66 -8.98 10.23
C HIS A 447 -15.62 -10.18 10.25
N GLY A 448 -16.89 -9.95 9.93
CA GLY A 448 -17.85 -11.05 9.87
C GLY A 448 -19.17 -10.66 9.21
N LEU A 449 -19.88 -11.68 8.72
CA LEU A 449 -21.26 -11.50 8.28
C LEU A 449 -22.19 -11.52 9.48
N PHE A 450 -23.01 -10.49 9.60
CA PHE A 450 -24.09 -10.43 10.58
C PHE A 450 -25.42 -10.32 9.83
N GLU A 451 -26.25 -11.37 9.93
CA GLU A 451 -27.48 -11.51 9.12
C GLU A 451 -27.27 -11.30 7.62
N ASN A 452 -26.24 -11.94 7.05
CA ASN A 452 -25.84 -11.81 5.64
C ASN A 452 -25.41 -10.39 5.22
N LYS A 453 -25.13 -9.49 6.16
CA LYS A 453 -24.53 -8.17 5.90
C LYS A 453 -23.10 -8.15 6.42
N ASP A 454 -22.19 -7.58 5.61
CA ASP A 454 -20.79 -7.40 6.00
C ASP A 454 -20.71 -6.33 7.10
N CYS A 455 -20.43 -6.79 8.31
CA CYS A 455 -20.30 -5.97 9.51
C CYS A 455 -18.87 -6.08 10.03
N TYR A 456 -18.38 -4.97 10.53
CA TYR A 456 -17.01 -4.85 10.99
C TYR A 456 -17.00 -4.32 12.42
N LEU A 457 -16.53 -5.12 13.36
CA LEU A 457 -16.32 -4.71 14.73
C LEU A 457 -14.86 -4.27 14.89
N ARG A 458 -14.65 -3.09 15.46
CA ARG A 458 -13.29 -2.62 15.78
C ARG A 458 -13.27 -1.63 16.94
N PRO A 459 -12.09 -1.42 17.57
CA PRO A 459 -11.88 -0.29 18.47
C PRO A 459 -12.25 1.05 17.82
N ILE A 460 -12.77 1.98 18.60
CA ILE A 460 -13.11 3.33 18.13
C ILE A 460 -11.84 4.15 17.90
N LYS A 461 -11.85 4.95 16.83
CA LYS A 461 -10.80 5.91 16.47
C LYS A 461 -11.28 7.33 16.81
N ILE A 462 -10.33 8.23 17.05
CA ILE A 462 -10.63 9.65 17.38
C ILE A 462 -11.46 10.37 16.30
N THR A 463 -11.37 9.90 15.05
CA THR A 463 -12.08 10.43 13.88
C THR A 463 -13.49 9.89 13.70
N ASP A 464 -13.93 8.94 14.53
CA ASP A 464 -15.29 8.42 14.53
C ASP A 464 -16.27 9.33 15.28
N GLU A 465 -15.81 10.49 15.78
CA GLU A 465 -16.61 11.52 16.45
C GLU A 465 -17.97 11.73 15.77
N LYS A 466 -17.98 12.02 14.46
CA LYS A 466 -19.23 12.28 13.73
C LYS A 466 -20.12 11.04 13.67
N LYS A 467 -19.55 9.84 13.49
CA LYS A 467 -20.34 8.60 13.45
C LYS A 467 -20.99 8.29 14.79
N LEU A 468 -20.29 8.56 15.89
CA LEU A 468 -20.84 8.42 17.23
C LEU A 468 -21.92 9.48 17.50
N GLN A 469 -21.75 10.71 17.02
CA GLN A 469 -22.84 11.72 17.03
C GLN A 469 -24.05 11.25 16.25
N ASP A 470 -23.86 10.70 15.05
CA ASP A 470 -24.96 10.25 14.20
C ASP A 470 -25.72 9.08 14.83
N LEU A 471 -25.01 8.11 15.41
CA LEU A 471 -25.63 7.03 16.19
C LEU A 471 -26.38 7.56 17.42
N PHE A 472 -25.82 8.56 18.10
CA PHE A 472 -26.47 9.15 19.26
C PHE A 472 -27.73 9.92 18.88
N TYR A 473 -27.67 10.79 17.87
CA TYR A 473 -28.80 11.62 17.47
C TYR A 473 -29.87 10.84 16.69
N SER A 474 -29.56 9.67 16.13
CA SER A 474 -30.57 8.82 15.48
C SER A 474 -31.70 8.38 16.43
N ARG A 475 -31.46 8.46 17.75
CA ARG A 475 -32.47 8.19 18.79
C ARG A 475 -33.59 9.24 18.89
N PHE A 476 -33.36 10.47 18.39
CA PHE A 476 -34.31 11.58 18.49
C PHE A 476 -35.15 11.80 17.23
N ASN A 477 -34.92 11.03 16.17
CA ASN A 477 -35.56 11.26 14.87
C ASN A 477 -36.97 10.65 14.72
N ASP A 478 -37.49 9.98 15.75
CA ASP A 478 -38.88 9.52 15.79
C ASP A 478 -39.61 10.22 16.94
N GLU A 479 -40.90 10.52 16.75
CA GLU A 479 -41.78 11.24 17.69
C GLU A 479 -42.06 10.51 19.02
N GLU A 480 -41.40 9.37 19.28
CA GLU A 480 -41.48 8.65 20.55
C GLU A 480 -40.29 9.02 21.45
N GLU A 481 -40.49 10.03 22.30
CA GLU A 481 -39.61 10.39 23.40
C GLU A 481 -39.34 9.18 24.30
N VAL A 482 -38.10 8.68 24.30
CA VAL A 482 -37.61 7.84 25.40
C VAL A 482 -36.70 8.69 26.28
N TYR A 483 -37.26 9.15 27.40
CA TYR A 483 -36.53 9.70 28.53
C TYR A 483 -35.58 8.62 29.09
N GLU A 484 -34.32 8.62 28.68
CA GLU A 484 -33.22 7.94 29.40
C GLU A 484 -32.48 9.01 30.21
N SER A 485 -32.71 9.02 31.52
CA SER A 485 -32.47 10.16 32.42
C SER A 485 -31.01 10.51 32.75
N ASP A 486 -30.01 9.87 32.15
CA ASP A 486 -28.60 10.09 32.55
C ASP A 486 -27.65 10.41 31.38
N LEU A 487 -28.15 10.47 30.14
CA LEU A 487 -27.38 10.93 28.98
C LEU A 487 -27.80 12.35 28.58
N PRO A 488 -26.86 13.26 28.27
CA PRO A 488 -27.19 14.64 27.93
C PRO A 488 -28.12 14.72 26.71
N SER A 489 -28.94 15.77 26.60
CA SER A 489 -29.83 15.95 25.41
C SER A 489 -29.04 16.17 24.11
N ALA A 490 -27.80 16.66 24.23
CA ALA A 490 -26.85 16.81 23.15
C ALA A 490 -25.42 16.63 23.68
N PHE A 491 -24.53 16.06 22.87
CA PHE A 491 -23.11 16.07 23.21
C PHE A 491 -22.46 17.36 22.74
N SER A 492 -21.83 18.06 23.68
CA SER A 492 -20.81 19.05 23.31
C SER A 492 -19.64 18.35 22.62
N ARG A 493 -18.88 19.09 21.82
CA ARG A 493 -17.66 18.56 21.20
C ARG A 493 -16.67 18.04 22.24
N GLN A 494 -16.59 18.67 23.42
CA GLN A 494 -15.73 18.19 24.50
C GLN A 494 -16.26 16.91 25.14
N GLY A 495 -17.58 16.80 25.31
CA GLY A 495 -18.22 15.60 25.85
C GLY A 495 -17.98 14.38 25.00
N ILE A 496 -18.12 14.50 23.67
CA ILE A 496 -17.92 13.33 22.80
C ILE A 496 -16.46 12.87 22.72
N GLN A 497 -15.49 13.77 22.90
CA GLN A 497 -14.06 13.41 22.85
C GLN A 497 -13.70 12.35 23.90
N HIS A 498 -14.40 12.29 25.03
CA HIS A 498 -14.21 11.24 26.06
C HIS A 498 -14.46 9.81 25.54
N PHE A 499 -15.28 9.66 24.50
CA PHE A 499 -15.64 8.35 23.93
C PHE A 499 -14.80 7.95 22.73
N VAL A 500 -14.06 8.88 22.12
CA VAL A 500 -13.30 8.63 20.88
C VAL A 500 -11.79 8.84 21.03
N ASN A 501 -11.36 9.67 21.98
CA ASN A 501 -9.95 9.91 22.28
C ASN A 501 -9.55 9.07 23.49
N LEU A 502 -9.26 7.80 23.26
CA LEU A 502 -9.10 6.77 24.30
C LEU A 502 -7.63 6.43 24.53
N ASP A 503 -7.26 6.07 25.77
CA ASP A 503 -5.91 5.57 26.11
C ASP A 503 -5.76 4.04 25.96
N TYR A 504 -6.86 3.33 25.72
CA TYR A 504 -6.96 1.87 25.58
C TYR A 504 -6.52 1.07 26.82
N LYS A 505 -6.34 1.73 27.97
CA LYS A 505 -5.98 1.12 29.26
C LYS A 505 -7.07 1.35 30.30
N LYS A 506 -7.34 2.62 30.61
CA LYS A 506 -8.43 3.02 31.51
C LYS A 506 -9.72 3.24 30.74
N GLU A 507 -9.63 3.61 29.48
CA GLU A 507 -10.78 3.88 28.64
C GLU A 507 -10.72 3.03 27.37
N MET A 508 -11.82 2.35 27.03
CA MET A 508 -11.91 1.54 25.80
C MET A 508 -13.30 1.61 25.21
N ALA A 509 -13.39 1.72 23.89
CA ALA A 509 -14.64 1.57 23.17
C ALA A 509 -14.51 0.69 21.93
N PHE A 510 -15.55 -0.08 21.67
CA PHE A 510 -15.76 -0.84 20.45
C PHE A 510 -16.96 -0.29 19.68
N GLY A 511 -16.84 -0.28 18.36
CA GLY A 511 -17.93 0.01 17.44
C GLY A 511 -18.21 -1.16 16.52
N VAL A 512 -19.48 -1.36 16.17
CA VAL A 512 -19.90 -2.19 15.04
C VAL A 512 -20.27 -1.28 13.88
N PHE A 513 -19.65 -1.50 12.74
CA PHE A 513 -19.81 -0.72 11.53
C PHE A 513 -20.45 -1.56 10.43
N ARG A 514 -21.40 -0.96 9.72
CA ARG A 514 -21.87 -1.49 8.43
C ARG A 514 -20.98 -0.92 7.33
N HIS A 515 -20.60 -1.74 6.36
CA HIS A 515 -19.61 -1.41 5.33
C HIS A 515 -18.20 -1.17 5.89
N ALA A 516 -17.21 -1.13 5.01
CA ALA A 516 -15.83 -0.83 5.34
C ALA A 516 -15.44 0.54 4.78
N ASP A 517 -14.72 1.33 5.59
CA ASP A 517 -14.04 2.55 5.15
C ASP A 517 -14.94 3.74 4.76
N PHE A 518 -15.15 4.01 3.46
CA PHE A 518 -15.76 5.26 2.97
C PHE A 518 -17.21 5.45 3.43
N ASP A 519 -18.03 4.43 3.23
CA ASP A 519 -19.46 4.39 3.52
C ASP A 519 -19.74 3.73 4.88
N SER A 520 -18.73 3.69 5.76
CA SER A 520 -18.84 3.05 7.06
C SER A 520 -19.80 3.79 7.99
N ILE A 521 -20.83 3.08 8.47
CA ILE A 521 -21.85 3.60 9.38
C ILE A 521 -21.74 2.88 10.71
N LEU A 522 -21.60 3.62 11.81
CA LEU A 522 -21.61 3.05 13.17
C LEU A 522 -23.05 2.68 13.55
N VAL A 523 -23.30 1.40 13.82
CA VAL A 523 -24.63 0.87 14.18
C VAL A 523 -24.71 0.38 15.63
N GLY A 524 -23.58 0.26 16.30
CA GLY A 524 -23.51 -0.07 17.71
C GLY A 524 -22.20 0.39 18.32
N PHE A 525 -22.23 0.74 19.59
CA PHE A 525 -21.11 1.29 20.35
C PHE A 525 -21.16 0.73 21.77
N ALA A 526 -20.01 0.35 22.33
CA ALA A 526 -19.87 0.02 23.74
C ALA A 526 -18.55 0.57 24.28
N TYR A 527 -18.56 1.06 25.52
CA TYR A 527 -17.46 1.77 26.16
C TYR A 527 -17.34 1.39 27.62
N PHE A 528 -16.11 1.36 28.15
CA PHE A 528 -15.87 1.43 29.60
C PHE A 528 -14.91 2.56 29.96
N SER A 529 -15.08 3.07 31.18
CA SER A 529 -14.13 3.97 31.87
C SER A 529 -13.75 3.39 33.23
N ALA A 530 -12.46 3.17 33.47
CA ALA A 530 -11.92 2.65 34.71
C ALA A 530 -11.64 3.76 35.74
N PHE A 531 -11.90 3.45 37.01
CA PHE A 531 -11.64 4.29 38.16
C PHE A 531 -11.12 3.43 39.34
N ASP A 532 -10.39 4.08 40.25
CA ASP A 532 -9.84 3.40 41.43
C ASP A 532 -10.92 3.33 42.50
N ASP A 533 -11.38 2.11 42.83
CA ASP A 533 -12.27 1.93 43.96
C ASP A 533 -11.46 1.86 45.27
N ARG A 534 -11.41 3.00 45.97
CA ARG A 534 -10.69 3.13 47.25
C ARG A 534 -11.35 2.35 48.39
N SER A 535 -12.57 1.87 48.21
CA SER A 535 -13.31 1.14 49.24
C SER A 535 -12.99 -0.36 49.30
N ASP A 536 -12.40 -0.92 48.24
CA ASP A 536 -12.15 -2.36 48.10
C ASP A 536 -10.67 -2.68 47.77
N GLY A 537 -9.76 -2.15 48.59
CA GLY A 537 -8.33 -2.50 48.50
C GLY A 537 -7.56 -1.93 47.31
N GLY A 538 -8.15 -1.02 46.53
CA GLY A 538 -7.50 -0.39 45.37
C GLY A 538 -7.65 -1.15 44.06
N GLU A 539 -8.68 -2.00 43.95
CA GLU A 539 -9.02 -2.67 42.69
C GLU A 539 -9.41 -1.69 41.56
N GLN A 540 -9.09 -2.04 40.32
CA GLN A 540 -9.52 -1.32 39.12
C GLN A 540 -10.93 -1.76 38.73
N VAL A 541 -11.89 -0.86 38.90
CA VAL A 541 -13.29 -1.06 38.53
C VAL A 541 -13.61 -0.17 37.35
N ALA A 542 -14.51 -0.58 36.45
CA ALA A 542 -14.93 0.27 35.34
C ALA A 542 -16.44 0.35 35.17
N GLU A 543 -16.94 1.53 34.81
CA GLU A 543 -18.33 1.74 34.42
C GLU A 543 -18.45 1.54 32.92
N MET A 544 -19.44 0.75 32.49
CA MET A 544 -19.72 0.48 31.08
C MET A 544 -21.01 1.10 30.59
N ASN A 545 -20.98 1.54 29.34
CA ASN A 545 -22.09 2.11 28.61
C ASN A 545 -22.15 1.50 27.21
N PHE A 546 -23.34 1.37 26.63
CA PHE A 546 -23.48 0.95 25.25
C PHE A 546 -24.76 1.46 24.60
N MET A 547 -24.74 1.49 23.27
CA MET A 547 -25.81 2.00 22.43
C MET A 547 -25.88 1.17 21.16
N VAL A 548 -27.10 0.82 20.74
CA VAL A 548 -27.35 0.10 19.47
C VAL A 548 -28.45 0.84 18.73
N ASP A 549 -28.21 1.10 17.44
CA ASP A 549 -29.19 1.72 16.56
C ASP A 549 -30.49 0.91 16.57
N LYS A 550 -31.62 1.61 16.65
CA LYS A 550 -32.94 1.00 16.79
C LYS A 550 -33.23 -0.06 15.73
N ASN A 551 -32.80 0.16 14.49
CA ASN A 551 -33.04 -0.77 13.37
C ASN A 551 -32.23 -2.07 13.50
N PHE A 552 -31.24 -2.08 14.39
CA PHE A 552 -30.32 -3.18 14.61
C PHE A 552 -30.47 -3.82 16.01
N ARG A 553 -31.45 -3.36 16.82
CA ARG A 553 -31.79 -3.98 18.11
C ARG A 553 -32.38 -5.38 17.90
N GLY A 554 -32.24 -6.24 18.92
CA GLY A 554 -32.71 -7.63 18.87
C GLY A 554 -31.85 -8.57 18.01
N ARG A 555 -30.86 -8.07 17.27
CA ARG A 555 -30.01 -8.87 16.38
C ARG A 555 -28.80 -9.49 17.07
N GLY A 556 -28.53 -9.17 18.34
CA GLY A 556 -27.37 -9.69 19.10
C GLY A 556 -26.13 -8.79 19.09
N ILE A 557 -26.16 -7.62 18.43
CA ILE A 557 -25.06 -6.64 18.41
C ILE A 557 -24.64 -6.20 19.81
N GLY A 558 -25.61 -5.86 20.67
CA GLY A 558 -25.34 -5.44 22.05
C GLY A 558 -24.59 -6.53 22.83
N LYS A 559 -25.05 -7.78 22.73
CA LYS A 559 -24.39 -8.93 23.35
C LYS A 559 -22.93 -9.08 22.89
N MET A 560 -22.69 -9.04 21.58
CA MET A 560 -21.35 -9.15 21.00
C MET A 560 -20.41 -8.04 21.47
N LEU A 561 -20.88 -6.78 21.43
CA LEU A 561 -20.11 -5.62 21.88
C LEU A 561 -19.72 -5.76 23.36
N THR A 562 -20.67 -6.12 24.22
CA THR A 562 -20.40 -6.27 25.65
C THR A 562 -19.48 -7.45 25.94
N GLN A 563 -19.65 -8.59 25.27
CA GLN A 563 -18.73 -9.72 25.39
C GLN A 563 -17.29 -9.35 24.98
N LYS A 564 -17.13 -8.59 23.89
CA LYS A 564 -15.83 -8.10 23.44
C LYS A 564 -15.22 -7.13 24.46
N LEU A 565 -16.03 -6.24 25.01
CA LEU A 565 -15.63 -5.29 26.04
C LEU A 565 -15.17 -6.01 27.32
N PHE A 566 -15.89 -7.07 27.74
CA PHE A 566 -15.52 -7.91 28.88
C PHE A 566 -14.19 -8.63 28.66
N ALA A 567 -14.03 -9.23 27.48
CA ALA A 567 -12.78 -9.89 27.12
C ALA A 567 -11.61 -8.89 27.15
N TYR A 568 -11.79 -7.67 26.65
CA TYR A 568 -10.77 -6.63 26.69
C TYR A 568 -10.46 -6.19 28.12
N ALA A 569 -11.48 -5.92 28.93
CA ALA A 569 -11.35 -5.51 30.33
C ALA A 569 -10.48 -6.49 31.14
N LYS A 570 -10.63 -7.81 30.91
CA LYS A 570 -9.77 -8.83 31.51
C LYS A 570 -8.30 -8.66 31.12
N THR A 571 -8.02 -8.34 29.85
CA THR A 571 -6.63 -8.16 29.38
C THR A 571 -5.94 -6.93 29.98
N VAL A 572 -6.71 -5.90 30.34
CA VAL A 572 -6.21 -4.70 31.04
C VAL A 572 -6.36 -4.78 32.56
N LYS A 573 -6.69 -5.95 33.11
CA LYS A 573 -6.79 -6.24 34.56
C LYS A 573 -7.84 -5.40 35.30
N ILE A 574 -8.96 -5.10 34.65
CA ILE A 574 -10.15 -4.59 35.34
C ILE A 574 -10.81 -5.75 36.07
N SER A 575 -11.01 -5.63 37.38
CA SER A 575 -11.57 -6.70 38.23
C SER A 575 -13.09 -6.72 38.19
N LYS A 576 -13.74 -5.55 38.02
CA LYS A 576 -15.20 -5.43 38.03
C LYS A 576 -15.71 -4.46 36.96
N LEU A 577 -16.84 -4.81 36.36
CA LEU A 577 -17.59 -3.93 35.46
C LEU A 577 -18.96 -3.60 36.05
N HIS A 578 -19.29 -2.31 36.07
CA HIS A 578 -20.58 -1.79 36.53
C HIS A 578 -21.39 -1.26 35.35
N ALA A 579 -22.70 -1.54 35.33
CA ALA A 579 -23.63 -0.90 34.42
C ALA A 579 -24.87 -0.45 35.17
N THR A 580 -25.23 0.82 35.04
CA THR A 580 -26.42 1.41 35.65
C THR A 580 -27.43 1.74 34.57
N VAL A 581 -28.68 1.29 34.76
CA VAL A 581 -29.76 1.49 33.80
C VAL A 581 -31.05 1.85 34.53
N SER A 582 -31.93 2.60 33.87
CA SER A 582 -33.26 2.88 34.43
C SER A 582 -34.05 1.58 34.63
N ALA A 583 -34.79 1.49 35.73
CA ALA A 583 -35.64 0.33 36.04
C ALA A 583 -36.74 0.10 34.99
N ASP A 584 -37.12 1.15 34.25
CA ASP A 584 -38.11 1.12 33.18
C ASP A 584 -37.56 0.55 31.86
N ASN A 585 -36.23 0.43 31.71
CA ASN A 585 -35.60 -0.12 30.51
C ASN A 585 -35.50 -1.65 30.57
N LEU A 586 -36.67 -2.31 30.51
CA LEU A 586 -36.78 -3.77 30.57
C LEU A 586 -35.93 -4.50 29.51
N PRO A 587 -35.85 -4.06 28.23
CA PRO A 587 -34.97 -4.71 27.25
C PRO A 587 -33.50 -4.72 27.68
N MET A 588 -33.02 -3.62 28.27
CA MET A 588 -31.66 -3.48 28.76
C MET A 588 -31.39 -4.38 29.97
N ILE A 589 -32.32 -4.42 30.92
CA ILE A 589 -32.27 -5.32 32.08
C ILE A 589 -32.20 -6.79 31.64
N HIS A 590 -32.97 -7.19 30.64
CA HIS A 590 -32.94 -8.56 30.11
C HIS A 590 -31.58 -8.88 29.46
N LEU A 591 -31.02 -7.96 28.70
CA LEU A 591 -29.70 -8.11 28.10
C LEU A 591 -28.61 -8.24 29.18
N LEU A 592 -28.59 -7.35 30.17
CA LEU A 592 -27.62 -7.35 31.27
C LEU A 592 -27.71 -8.63 32.13
N ARG A 593 -28.92 -9.10 32.45
CA ARG A 593 -29.13 -10.39 33.11
C ARG A 593 -28.67 -11.57 32.25
N GLY A 594 -28.91 -11.50 30.94
CA GLY A 594 -28.49 -12.51 29.98
C GLY A 594 -26.97 -12.65 29.90
N LEU A 595 -26.25 -11.52 29.88
CA LEU A 595 -24.78 -11.48 29.93
C LEU A 595 -24.25 -12.08 31.24
N GLY A 596 -24.94 -11.81 32.36
CA GLY A 596 -24.61 -12.38 33.65
C GLY A 596 -24.68 -13.91 33.71
N LYS A 597 -25.47 -14.57 32.85
CA LYS A 597 -25.48 -16.04 32.76
C LYS A 597 -24.23 -16.62 32.12
N GLU A 598 -23.44 -15.81 31.41
CA GLU A 598 -22.20 -16.21 30.73
C GLU A 598 -20.94 -15.85 31.54
N THR A 599 -21.04 -14.90 32.48
CA THR A 599 -19.99 -14.56 33.44
C THR A 599 -20.28 -15.17 34.81
N THR A 600 -19.35 -15.94 35.37
CA THR A 600 -19.58 -16.82 36.52
C THR A 600 -19.96 -16.13 37.84
N ASN A 601 -19.81 -14.80 37.98
CA ASN A 601 -20.22 -14.05 39.18
C ASN A 601 -20.73 -12.63 38.82
N TRP A 602 -22.02 -12.37 39.03
CA TRP A 602 -22.60 -11.03 38.95
C TRP A 602 -23.70 -10.82 40.00
N LYS A 603 -23.98 -9.57 40.36
CA LYS A 603 -25.11 -9.17 41.23
C LYS A 603 -25.78 -7.92 40.67
N SER A 604 -27.03 -7.68 41.08
CA SER A 604 -27.72 -6.42 40.78
C SER A 604 -28.31 -5.81 42.05
N SER A 605 -28.22 -4.49 42.17
CA SER A 605 -28.90 -3.69 43.20
C SER A 605 -29.81 -2.67 42.55
N ALA A 606 -30.90 -2.30 43.23
CA ALA A 606 -31.80 -1.26 42.78
C ALA A 606 -31.84 -0.14 43.81
N VAL A 607 -31.66 1.10 43.36
CA VAL A 607 -31.73 2.32 44.20
C VAL A 607 -32.55 3.35 43.45
N GLY A 608 -33.71 3.73 43.98
CA GLY A 608 -34.64 4.62 43.29
C GLY A 608 -35.12 4.01 41.96
N ASN A 609 -35.06 4.79 40.87
CA ASN A 609 -35.41 4.33 39.51
C ASN A 609 -34.23 3.75 38.72
N GLN A 610 -33.13 3.37 39.39
CA GLN A 610 -31.95 2.81 38.75
C GLN A 610 -31.66 1.40 39.25
N VAL A 611 -31.22 0.55 38.33
CA VAL A 611 -30.72 -0.80 38.59
C VAL A 611 -29.26 -0.84 38.15
N THR A 612 -28.37 -1.14 39.11
CA THR A 612 -26.94 -1.30 38.87
C THR A 612 -26.60 -2.78 38.84
N PHE A 613 -25.87 -3.20 37.80
CA PHE A 613 -25.33 -4.54 37.63
C PHE A 613 -23.81 -4.50 37.86
N GLU A 614 -23.31 -5.37 38.71
CA GLU A 614 -21.87 -5.57 38.95
C GLU A 614 -21.46 -6.95 38.46
N TYR A 615 -20.46 -7.00 37.59
CA TYR A 615 -19.87 -8.21 37.03
C TYR A 615 -18.44 -8.36 37.53
N VAL A 616 -18.11 -9.49 38.15
CA VAL A 616 -16.75 -9.81 38.57
C VAL A 616 -16.02 -10.52 37.44
N LEU A 617 -14.93 -9.93 36.96
CA LEU A 617 -14.10 -10.44 35.89
C LEU A 617 -12.95 -11.27 36.49
N VAL A 618 -13.18 -12.57 36.65
CA VAL A 618 -12.14 -13.55 37.03
C VAL A 618 -11.14 -13.77 35.90
#